data_AF-A0A1V2LPZ5-F1
#
_entry.id   AF-A0A1V2LPZ5-F1
#
_cell.length_a   1.000
_cell.length_b   1.000
_cell.length_c   1.000
_cell.angle_alpha   90.00
_cell.angle_beta   90.00
_cell.angle_gamma   90.00
#
_symmetry.space_group_name_H-M   'P 1'
#
loop_
_entity.id
_entity.type
_entity.pdbx_description
1 polymer ?
#
loop_
_entity_poly.entity_id
_entity_poly.type
_entity_poly.pdbx_seq_one_letter_code
_entity_poly.pdbx_strand_id
1 'polypeptide(L)'
;MYKGQKFNPCHLKLLQKNGIDIWCNEVQQELNRRGINKSVKNDLRETIQRNYNLFETLYALQNKSDVHKLLLNLKSEEDVTEELKFEMTIRDVSLLMKLNDKKVFVIDLDEKPATKWIRWKEHEAEFEDKYSEDLGLQCSFEANN
;
A
#
# COMPACT_ATOMS: atom_id res chain seq x y z
N MET A 1 8.26 -12.43 -4.78
CA MET A 1 9.12 -11.74 -3.79
C MET A 1 10.41 -11.33 -4.48
N TYR A 2 10.63 -10.03 -4.68
CA TYR A 2 11.91 -9.52 -5.20
C TYR A 2 12.96 -9.67 -4.07
N LYS A 3 13.97 -10.51 -4.28
CA LYS A 3 15.05 -10.74 -3.29
C LYS A 3 15.77 -9.42 -3.03
N GLY A 4 15.90 -9.04 -1.75
CA GLY A 4 16.76 -7.94 -1.30
C GLY A 4 16.07 -6.61 -0.96
N GLN A 5 14.76 -6.47 -1.17
CA GLN A 5 14.02 -5.28 -0.75
C GLN A 5 13.40 -5.50 0.63
N LYS A 6 13.76 -4.68 1.61
CA LYS A 6 13.06 -4.62 2.90
C LYS A 6 11.82 -3.76 2.71
N PHE A 7 10.67 -4.41 2.56
CA PHE A 7 9.40 -3.69 2.49
C PHE A 7 9.05 -3.23 3.90
N ASN A 8 9.26 -1.94 4.19
CA ASN A 8 8.69 -1.33 5.39
C ASN A 8 7.24 -0.96 5.07
N PRO A 9 6.24 -1.54 5.76
CA PRO A 9 4.84 -1.13 5.61
C PRO A 9 4.72 0.35 5.99
N CYS A 10 4.65 1.23 5.00
CA CYS A 10 4.59 2.67 5.24
C CYS A 10 3.12 3.09 5.22
N HIS A 11 2.54 3.20 6.42
CA HIS A 11 1.17 3.66 6.59
C HIS A 11 1.13 5.20 6.70
N LEU A 12 0.26 5.79 5.89
CA LEU A 12 -0.41 7.08 6.10
C LEU A 12 0.37 8.39 6.02
N LYS A 13 1.66 8.44 5.65
CA LYS A 13 2.33 9.75 5.40
C LYS A 13 1.52 10.61 4.41
N LEU A 14 0.90 10.01 3.39
CA LEU A 14 0.06 10.75 2.45
C LEU A 14 -1.19 11.36 3.10
N LEU A 15 -1.71 10.80 4.21
CA LEU A 15 -2.91 11.28 4.90
C LEU A 15 -2.60 12.18 6.11
N GLN A 16 -1.31 12.36 6.46
CA GLN A 16 -0.88 13.21 7.57
C GLN A 16 -0.70 14.67 7.14
N LYS A 17 -0.85 15.60 8.10
CA LYS A 17 -0.51 17.02 7.89
C LYS A 17 0.96 17.14 7.46
N ASN A 18 1.19 17.75 6.29
CA ASN A 18 2.50 17.87 5.63
C ASN A 18 3.15 16.56 5.17
N GLY A 19 2.51 15.40 5.34
CA GLY A 19 3.18 14.13 5.08
C GLY A 19 3.37 13.82 3.58
N ILE A 20 2.57 14.41 2.68
CA ILE A 20 2.85 14.45 1.24
C ILE A 20 4.23 15.08 0.97
N ASP A 21 4.53 16.21 1.61
CA ASP A 21 5.79 16.94 1.40
C ASP A 21 6.98 16.15 1.94
N ILE A 22 6.83 15.53 3.11
CA ILE A 22 7.83 14.64 3.72
C ILE A 22 8.12 13.48 2.77
N TRP A 23 7.07 12.77 2.32
CA TRP A 23 7.24 11.62 1.43
C TRP A 23 7.86 12.00 0.08
N CYS A 24 7.45 13.12 -0.53
CA CYS A 24 8.06 13.61 -1.77
C CYS A 24 9.54 13.98 -1.59
N ASN A 25 9.93 14.50 -0.43
CA ASN A 25 11.34 14.76 -0.10
C ASN A 25 12.13 13.46 0.01
N GLU A 26 11.60 12.44 0.70
CA GLU A 26 12.26 11.14 0.86
C GLU A 26 12.48 10.45 -0.48
N VAL A 27 11.49 10.48 -1.38
CA VAL A 27 11.63 9.94 -2.74
C VAL A 27 12.74 10.68 -3.51
N GLN A 28 12.79 12.01 -3.43
CA GLN A 28 13.84 12.80 -4.09
C GLN A 28 15.23 12.48 -3.53
N GLN A 29 15.36 12.35 -2.21
CA GLN A 29 16.62 12.00 -1.54
C GLN A 29 17.10 10.61 -1.96
N GLU A 30 16.21 9.62 -2.04
CA GLU A 30 16.55 8.27 -2.47
C GLU A 30 17.00 8.23 -3.95
N LEU A 31 16.34 8.98 -4.83
CA LEU A 31 16.78 9.12 -6.22
C LEU A 31 18.19 9.73 -6.31
N ASN A 32 18.44 10.80 -5.54
CA ASN A 32 19.75 11.44 -5.47
C ASN A 32 20.82 10.45 -4.95
N ARG A 33 20.51 9.65 -3.92
CA ARG A 33 21.40 8.63 -3.35
C ARG A 33 21.81 7.59 -4.40
N ARG A 34 20.90 7.24 -5.32
CA ARG A 34 21.15 6.32 -6.44
C ARG A 34 21.84 6.97 -7.64
N GLY A 35 22.22 8.24 -7.55
CA GLY A 35 22.83 8.99 -8.67
C GLY A 35 21.84 9.34 -9.79
N ILE A 36 20.53 9.24 -9.56
CA ILE A 36 19.51 9.59 -10.55
C ILE A 36 19.28 11.10 -10.48
N ASN A 37 19.88 11.83 -11.41
CA ASN A 37 19.78 13.29 -11.49
C ASN A 37 18.47 13.75 -12.16
N LYS A 38 17.33 13.46 -11.53
CA LYS A 38 16.01 13.92 -11.97
C LYS A 38 15.28 14.57 -10.79
N SER A 39 14.87 15.82 -10.97
CA SER A 39 13.98 16.50 -10.03
C SER A 39 12.55 16.02 -10.25
N VAL A 40 11.98 15.33 -9.27
CA VAL A 40 10.60 14.80 -9.33
C VAL A 40 9.74 15.29 -8.18
N LYS A 41 10.33 15.86 -7.12
CA LYS A 41 9.62 16.25 -5.89
C LYS A 41 8.35 17.06 -6.14
N ASN A 42 8.49 18.19 -6.84
CA ASN A 42 7.36 19.10 -7.06
C ASN A 42 6.30 18.46 -7.94
N ASP A 43 6.73 17.79 -9.02
CA ASP A 43 5.81 17.12 -9.92
C ASP A 43 5.03 15.99 -9.27
N LEU A 44 5.69 15.23 -8.38
CA LEU A 44 5.11 14.17 -7.57
C LEU A 44 4.10 14.73 -6.57
N ARG A 45 4.48 15.79 -5.84
CA ARG A 45 3.61 16.48 -4.90
C ARG A 45 2.33 16.97 -5.57
N GLU A 46 2.46 17.69 -6.68
CA GLU A 46 1.31 18.20 -7.42
C GLU A 46 0.43 17.08 -7.97
N THR A 47 1.04 15.97 -8.44
CA THR A 47 0.29 14.80 -8.91
C THR A 47 -0.54 14.19 -7.79
N ILE A 48 0.04 14.02 -6.60
CA ILE A 48 -0.70 13.49 -5.45
C ILE A 48 -1.82 14.45 -5.04
N GLN A 49 -1.50 15.74 -4.87
CA GLN A 49 -2.48 16.75 -4.44
C GLN A 49 -3.68 16.83 -5.39
N ARG A 50 -3.45 16.80 -6.71
CA ARG A 50 -4.51 16.83 -7.72
C ARG A 50 -5.41 15.59 -7.68
N ASN A 51 -4.87 14.45 -7.25
CA ASN A 51 -5.58 13.18 -7.21
C ASN A 51 -5.88 12.74 -5.76
N TYR A 52 -5.82 13.66 -4.78
CA TYR A 52 -5.88 13.32 -3.36
C TYR A 52 -7.14 12.54 -2.97
N ASN A 53 -8.29 12.91 -3.54
CA ASN A 53 -9.56 12.20 -3.35
C ASN A 53 -9.47 10.71 -3.70
N LEU A 54 -8.65 10.33 -4.69
CA LEU A 54 -8.45 8.93 -5.05
C LEU A 54 -7.72 8.18 -3.93
N PHE A 55 -6.66 8.77 -3.36
CA PHE A 55 -5.92 8.16 -2.25
C PHE A 55 -6.80 8.02 -1.00
N GLU A 56 -7.59 9.04 -0.68
CA GLU A 56 -8.55 8.97 0.43
C GLU A 56 -9.62 7.91 0.18
N THR A 57 -10.16 7.82 -1.04
CA THR A 57 -11.17 6.82 -1.40
C THR A 57 -10.60 5.41 -1.28
N LEU A 58 -9.40 5.16 -1.80
CA LEU A 58 -8.74 3.85 -1.70
C LEU A 58 -8.46 3.50 -0.25
N TYR A 59 -7.97 4.45 0.54
CA TYR A 59 -7.76 4.24 1.97
C TYR A 59 -9.07 3.88 2.68
N ALA A 60 -10.15 4.62 2.42
CA ALA A 60 -11.45 4.35 3.02
C ALA A 60 -11.99 2.97 2.62
N LEU A 61 -11.85 2.57 1.36
CA LEU A 61 -12.24 1.24 0.90
C LEU A 61 -11.41 0.14 1.56
N GLN A 62 -10.08 0.30 1.62
CA GLN A 62 -9.17 -0.66 2.27
C GLN A 62 -9.38 -0.77 3.78
N ASN A 63 -10.04 0.18 4.43
CA ASN A 63 -10.25 0.20 5.88
C ASN A 63 -11.73 0.15 6.26
N LYS A 64 -12.61 -0.19 5.30
CA LYS A 64 -14.06 -0.27 5.53
C LYS A 64 -14.42 -1.40 6.50
N SER A 65 -13.68 -2.50 6.45
CA SER A 65 -13.93 -3.71 7.22
C SER A 65 -12.65 -4.23 7.87
N ASP A 66 -12.77 -4.72 9.11
CA ASP A 66 -11.71 -5.47 9.78
C ASP A 66 -11.69 -6.91 9.23
N VAL A 67 -10.81 -7.15 8.26
CA VAL A 67 -10.68 -8.45 7.58
C VAL A 67 -9.80 -9.44 8.36
N HIS A 68 -9.05 -8.98 9.37
CA HIS A 68 -8.04 -9.79 10.06
C HIS A 68 -8.66 -11.03 10.71
N LYS A 69 -9.70 -10.81 11.52
CA LYS A 69 -10.44 -11.91 12.16
C LYS A 69 -11.16 -12.80 11.15
N LEU A 70 -11.62 -12.24 10.03
CA LEU A 70 -12.30 -13.02 9.00
C LEU A 70 -11.32 -14.00 8.34
N LEU A 71 -10.12 -13.52 7.98
CA LEU A 71 -9.06 -14.34 7.38
C LEU A 71 -8.61 -15.50 8.29
N LEU A 72 -8.39 -15.24 9.58
CA LEU A 72 -7.99 -16.27 10.54
C LEU A 72 -9.05 -17.37 10.73
N ASN A 73 -10.32 -17.02 10.53
CA ASN A 73 -11.45 -17.94 10.73
C ASN A 73 -11.84 -18.76 9.49
N LEU A 74 -11.24 -18.50 8.32
CA LEU A 74 -11.50 -19.30 7.10
C LEU A 74 -11.14 -20.77 7.30
N LYS A 75 -12.01 -21.69 6.89
CA LYS A 75 -11.80 -23.14 6.98
C LYS A 75 -11.79 -23.82 5.61
N SER A 76 -12.35 -23.17 4.61
CA SER A 76 -12.51 -23.68 3.26
C SER A 76 -12.61 -22.54 2.24
N GLU A 77 -12.60 -22.92 0.95
CA GLU A 77 -12.83 -21.97 -0.14
C GLU A 77 -14.27 -21.42 -0.15
N GLU A 78 -15.23 -22.19 0.35
CA GLU A 78 -16.65 -21.81 0.44
C GLU A 78 -16.89 -20.70 1.46
N ASP A 79 -15.98 -20.53 2.44
CA ASP A 79 -16.03 -19.43 3.41
C ASP A 79 -15.62 -18.07 2.79
N VAL A 80 -15.07 -18.08 1.56
CA VAL A 80 -14.65 -16.86 0.87
C VAL A 80 -15.84 -16.18 0.19
N THR A 81 -16.38 -15.17 0.85
CA THR A 81 -17.48 -14.35 0.32
C THR A 81 -17.00 -13.41 -0.79
N GLU A 82 -17.92 -12.95 -1.63
CA GLU A 82 -17.65 -11.91 -2.65
C GLU A 82 -17.14 -10.61 -2.02
N GLU A 83 -17.63 -10.26 -0.82
CA GLU A 83 -17.13 -9.11 -0.06
C GLU A 83 -15.66 -9.31 0.33
N LEU A 84 -15.27 -10.49 0.80
CA LEU A 84 -13.88 -10.77 1.12
C LEU A 84 -12.99 -10.73 -0.13
N LYS A 85 -13.45 -11.26 -1.28
CA LYS A 85 -12.70 -11.14 -2.54
C LYS A 85 -12.49 -9.69 -2.93
N PHE A 86 -13.53 -8.86 -2.82
CA PHE A 86 -13.45 -7.43 -3.07
C PHE A 86 -12.42 -6.75 -2.15
N GLU A 87 -12.47 -7.02 -0.85
CA GLU A 87 -11.52 -6.47 0.12
C GLU A 87 -10.08 -6.88 -0.21
N MET A 88 -9.86 -8.16 -0.54
CA MET A 88 -8.54 -8.66 -0.93
C MET A 88 -8.06 -8.08 -2.26
N THR A 89 -8.97 -7.76 -3.19
CA THR A 89 -8.62 -7.06 -4.44
C THR A 89 -8.20 -5.63 -4.15
N ILE A 90 -8.99 -4.87 -3.40
CA ILE A 90 -8.72 -3.46 -3.11
C ILE A 90 -7.45 -3.28 -2.27
N ARG A 91 -7.11 -4.24 -1.41
CA ARG A 91 -5.85 -4.23 -0.62
C ARG A 91 -4.60 -4.56 -1.43
N ASP A 92 -4.75 -5.10 -2.65
CA ASP A 92 -3.64 -5.52 -3.53
C ASP A 92 -3.58 -4.72 -4.84
N VAL A 93 -4.15 -3.50 -4.85
CA VAL A 93 -4.06 -2.59 -6.01
C VAL A 93 -2.72 -1.87 -6.04
N SER A 94 -2.27 -1.54 -7.25
CA SER A 94 -1.12 -0.68 -7.47
C SER A 94 -1.53 0.68 -8.03
N LEU A 95 -0.75 1.72 -7.70
CA LEU A 95 -0.93 3.07 -8.25
C LEU A 95 0.20 3.40 -9.23
N LEU A 96 -0.16 3.63 -10.49
CA LEU A 96 0.75 4.14 -11.51
C LEU A 96 0.55 5.65 -11.67
N MET A 97 1.59 6.43 -11.37
CA MET A 97 1.55 7.89 -11.45
C MET A 97 2.28 8.41 -12.68
N LYS A 98 1.57 9.12 -13.56
CA LYS A 98 2.13 9.87 -14.69
C LYS A 98 2.35 11.33 -14.28
N LEU A 99 3.59 11.65 -13.91
CA LEU A 99 3.95 12.96 -13.34
C LEU A 99 3.85 14.13 -14.32
N ASN A 100 4.04 13.91 -15.63
CA ASN A 100 3.94 14.98 -16.62
C ASN A 100 2.49 15.45 -16.80
N ASP A 101 1.55 14.50 -16.80
CA ASP A 101 0.12 14.78 -17.03
C ASP A 101 -0.66 14.94 -15.72
N LYS A 102 0.01 14.77 -14.57
CA LYS A 102 -0.57 14.74 -13.22
C LYS A 102 -1.72 13.73 -13.10
N LYS A 103 -1.60 12.58 -13.73
CA LYS A 103 -2.62 11.51 -13.73
C LYS A 103 -2.19 10.33 -12.87
N VAL A 104 -3.13 9.75 -12.15
CA VAL A 104 -2.93 8.50 -11.39
C VAL A 104 -3.88 7.45 -11.94
N PHE A 105 -3.36 6.25 -12.15
CA PHE A 105 -4.12 5.08 -12.59
C PHE A 105 -4.07 4.02 -11.50
N VAL A 106 -5.23 3.47 -11.16
CA VAL A 106 -5.32 2.27 -10.34
C VAL A 106 -5.23 1.08 -11.27
N ILE A 107 -4.30 0.16 -10.99
CA ILE A 107 -4.09 -1.07 -11.74
C ILE A 107 -4.15 -2.27 -10.79
N ASP A 108 -4.12 -3.48 -11.35
CA ASP A 108 -4.23 -4.75 -10.62
C ASP A 108 -5.59 -4.94 -9.90
N LEU A 109 -6.66 -4.42 -10.51
CA LEU A 109 -8.05 -4.51 -10.03
C LEU A 109 -8.71 -5.87 -10.33
N ASP A 110 -7.92 -6.89 -10.63
CA ASP A 110 -8.46 -8.22 -10.89
C ASP A 110 -9.02 -8.83 -9.60
N GLU A 111 -10.21 -9.44 -9.71
CA GLU A 111 -10.83 -10.15 -8.59
C GLU A 111 -9.88 -11.22 -8.06
N LYS A 112 -9.72 -11.25 -6.72
CA LYS A 112 -8.88 -12.26 -6.10
C LYS A 112 -9.60 -13.62 -6.06
N PRO A 113 -8.96 -14.70 -6.56
CA PRO A 113 -9.57 -16.01 -6.59
C PRO A 113 -9.66 -16.61 -5.19
N ALA A 114 -10.80 -17.22 -4.88
CA ALA A 114 -11.04 -17.86 -3.58
C ALA A 114 -10.02 -18.97 -3.26
N THR A 115 -9.51 -19.68 -4.27
CA THR A 115 -8.44 -20.69 -4.14
C THR A 115 -7.17 -20.23 -3.41
N LYS A 116 -6.95 -18.90 -3.25
CA LYS A 116 -5.82 -18.34 -2.49
C LYS A 116 -6.06 -18.20 -0.99
N TRP A 117 -7.25 -18.55 -0.48
CA TRP A 117 -7.64 -18.33 0.92
C TRP A 117 -6.66 -18.91 1.95
N ILE A 118 -6.07 -20.08 1.68
CA ILE A 118 -5.08 -20.71 2.56
C ILE A 118 -3.89 -19.77 2.75
N ARG A 119 -3.37 -19.18 1.65
CA ARG A 119 -2.23 -18.26 1.72
C ARG A 119 -2.57 -16.97 2.45
N TRP A 120 -3.79 -16.46 2.28
CA TRP A 120 -4.22 -15.25 3.00
C TRP A 120 -4.28 -15.52 4.50
N LYS A 121 -4.83 -16.67 4.90
CA LYS A 121 -4.88 -17.10 6.30
C LYS A 121 -3.49 -17.35 6.90
N GLU A 122 -2.63 -18.07 6.19
CA GLU A 122 -1.25 -18.33 6.62
C GLU A 122 -0.47 -17.04 6.81
N HIS A 123 -0.59 -16.10 5.87
CA HIS A 123 0.04 -14.79 5.97
C HIS A 123 -0.54 -13.97 7.11
N GLU A 124 -1.87 -13.99 7.31
CA GLU A 124 -2.48 -13.29 8.45
C GLU A 124 -1.97 -13.85 9.80
N ALA A 125 -1.87 -15.18 9.92
CA ALA A 125 -1.35 -15.84 11.13
C ALA A 125 0.14 -15.54 11.38
N GLU A 126 0.97 -15.40 10.34
CA GLU A 126 2.39 -15.03 10.49
C GLU A 126 2.58 -13.62 11.08
N PHE A 127 1.61 -12.73 10.87
CA PHE A 127 1.69 -11.33 11.29
C PHE A 127 0.77 -10.99 12.46
N GLU A 128 -0.01 -11.95 12.99
CA GLU A 128 -0.99 -11.74 14.06
C GLU A 128 -0.39 -11.03 15.29
N ASP A 129 0.79 -11.49 15.75
CA ASP A 129 1.47 -10.90 16.91
C ASP A 129 2.00 -9.48 16.66
N LYS A 130 2.24 -9.11 15.39
CA LYS A 130 2.82 -7.82 15.01
C LYS A 130 1.81 -6.68 14.96
N TYR A 131 0.51 -6.98 14.98
CA TYR A 131 -0.53 -5.94 15.08
C TYR A 131 -0.57 -5.27 16.46
N SER A 132 0.03 -5.91 17.48
CA SER A 132 0.16 -5.36 18.83
C SER A 132 1.37 -4.44 19.00
N GLU A 133 2.36 -4.54 18.11
CA GLU A 133 3.47 -3.61 18.01
C GLU A 133 2.94 -2.33 17.37
N ASP A 134 3.07 -1.19 18.04
CA ASP A 134 2.67 0.11 17.51
C ASP A 134 3.56 0.47 16.30
N LEU A 135 3.21 -0.06 15.12
CA LEU A 135 3.84 0.22 13.83
C LEU A 135 3.60 1.67 13.36
N GLY A 136 2.98 2.51 14.21
CA GLY A 136 2.40 3.80 13.82
C GLY A 136 3.38 4.91 13.46
N LEU A 137 4.68 4.86 13.81
CA LEU A 137 5.47 6.11 13.83
C LEU A 137 6.94 6.06 13.35
N GLN A 138 7.51 4.94 12.90
CA GLN A 138 8.91 4.91 12.43
C GLN A 138 9.04 4.33 11.02
N CYS A 139 8.81 5.15 9.98
CA CYS A 139 9.07 4.80 8.58
C CYS A 139 10.40 5.42 8.11
N SER A 140 11.39 4.59 7.81
CA SER A 140 12.54 4.90 6.94
C SER A 140 12.46 4.02 5.68
N PHE A 141 12.79 4.58 4.52
CA PHE A 141 12.99 3.79 3.30
C PHE A 141 14.46 3.39 3.22
N GLU A 142 14.74 2.09 3.34
CA GLU A 142 16.08 1.54 3.15
C GLU A 142 16.03 0.52 2.01
N ALA A 143 16.51 0.91 0.83
CA ALA A 143 16.86 -0.05 -0.20
C ALA A 143 18.33 -0.44 -0.04
N ASN A 144 18.56 -1.73 0.23
CA ASN A 144 19.92 -2.27 0.29
C ASN A 144 20.64 -2.10 -1.05
N ASN A 145 21.94 -1.80 -0.97
CA ASN A 145 22.84 -1.61 -2.10
C ASN A 145 22.98 -2.87 -2.96
#